data_AF-A0A851SH34-F1
#
_entry.id   AF-A0A851SH34-F1
#
_cell.length_a   1.000
_cell.length_b   1.000
_cell.length_c   1.000
_cell.angle_alpha   90.00
_cell.angle_beta   90.00
_cell.angle_gamma   90.00
#
_symmetry.space_group_name_H-M   'P 1'
#
loop_
_entity.id
_entity.type
_entity.pdbx_description
1 polymer ?
#
loop_
_entity_poly.entity_id
_entity_poly.type
_entity_poly.pdbx_seq_one_letter_code
_entity_poly.pdbx_strand_id
1 'polypeptide(L)'
;LDPIHNCADVELSDYIKACANTGSEQFKAELIATVIAKQLQVARAAVKCFKCRELGHIRKQCPKGQRGNKKPSKPCPHCQKGFNWSNQCRCKYDKHGNLLPQQGNSKGGTLGSGAPQSNRTPLNLTHI
;
A
#
# COMPACT_ATOMS: atom_id res chain seq x y z
N LEU A 1 -47.52 -43.86 4.42
CA LEU A 1 -46.66 -43.45 5.54
C LEU A 1 -45.25 -43.74 5.08
N ASP A 2 -44.62 -42.77 4.42
CA ASP A 2 -43.31 -42.97 3.81
C ASP A 2 -42.25 -43.25 4.89
N PRO A 3 -41.31 -44.18 4.66
CA PRO A 3 -40.25 -44.46 5.61
C PRO A 3 -39.35 -43.23 5.69
N ILE A 4 -39.08 -42.79 6.92
CA ILE A 4 -38.18 -41.67 7.20
C ILE A 4 -36.86 -41.95 6.49
N HIS A 5 -36.57 -41.08 5.53
CA HIS A 5 -35.42 -41.14 4.66
C HIS A 5 -34.15 -41.07 5.51
N ASN A 6 -33.26 -42.01 5.26
CA ASN A 6 -31.93 -42.15 5.84
C ASN A 6 -31.08 -40.91 5.56
N CYS A 7 -31.20 -39.86 6.38
CA CYS A 7 -30.19 -38.82 6.51
C CYS A 7 -29.39 -39.14 7.76
N ALA A 8 -28.11 -39.47 7.57
CA ALA A 8 -27.16 -39.93 8.58
C ALA A 8 -27.44 -39.31 9.97
N ASP A 9 -27.52 -40.17 10.98
CA ASP A 9 -27.75 -39.80 12.38
C ASP A 9 -26.75 -38.71 12.79
N VAL A 10 -27.19 -37.45 12.85
CA VAL A 10 -26.43 -36.39 13.48
C VAL A 10 -26.49 -36.69 14.98
N GLU A 11 -25.48 -37.40 15.48
CA GLU A 11 -25.40 -37.80 16.88
C GLU A 11 -25.33 -36.52 17.75
N LEU A 12 -26.00 -36.52 18.91
CA LEU A 12 -25.98 -35.39 19.85
C LEU A 12 -24.54 -34.91 20.17
N SER A 13 -23.60 -35.87 20.20
CA SER A 13 -22.16 -35.64 20.33
C SER A 13 -21.61 -34.65 19.28
N ASP A 14 -22.06 -34.72 18.04
CA ASP A 14 -21.59 -33.85 16.96
C ASP A 14 -22.09 -32.42 17.13
N TYR A 15 -23.31 -32.25 17.64
CA TYR A 15 -23.83 -30.92 17.98
C TYR A 15 -23.04 -30.30 19.14
N ILE A 16 -22.69 -31.08 20.15
CA ILE A 16 -21.86 -30.64 21.28
C ILE A 16 -20.45 -30.24 20.79
N LYS A 17 -19.83 -31.04 19.93
CA LYS A 17 -18.52 -30.73 19.33
C LYS A 17 -18.56 -29.43 18.51
N ALA A 18 -19.62 -29.21 17.72
CA ALA A 18 -19.78 -27.98 16.95
C ALA A 18 -19.86 -26.73 17.84
N CYS A 19 -20.42 -26.87 19.04
CA CYS A 19 -20.56 -25.76 19.99
C CYS A 19 -19.34 -25.58 20.90
N ALA A 20 -18.34 -26.46 20.88
CA ALA A 20 -17.29 -26.56 21.90
C ALA A 20 -16.51 -25.25 22.14
N ASN A 21 -16.36 -24.40 21.12
CA ASN A 21 -15.63 -23.13 21.23
C ASN A 21 -16.53 -21.90 21.35
N THR A 22 -17.84 -22.08 21.33
CA THR A 22 -18.82 -20.98 21.40
C THR A 22 -18.68 -20.28 22.75
N GLY A 23 -18.48 -18.97 22.73
CA GLY A 23 -18.30 -18.17 23.95
C GLY A 23 -16.89 -18.18 24.55
N SER A 24 -15.95 -18.95 23.99
CA SER A 24 -14.53 -18.83 24.32
C SER A 24 -13.98 -17.43 24.00
N GLU A 25 -12.88 -17.04 24.65
CA GLU A 25 -12.20 -15.76 24.34
C GLU A 25 -11.72 -15.72 22.88
N GLN A 26 -11.36 -16.87 22.30
CA GLN A 26 -10.99 -16.97 20.89
C GLN A 26 -12.18 -16.64 19.98
N PHE A 27 -13.36 -17.19 20.27
CA PHE A 27 -14.58 -16.88 19.54
C PHE A 27 -14.94 -15.39 19.62
N LYS A 28 -14.77 -14.77 20.79
CA LYS A 28 -14.99 -13.32 20.96
C LYS A 28 -13.97 -12.49 20.16
N ALA A 29 -12.70 -12.86 20.22
CA ALA A 29 -11.63 -12.18 19.49
C ALA A 29 -11.88 -12.24 17.97
N GLU A 30 -12.27 -13.40 17.45
CA GLU A 30 -12.60 -13.56 16.03
C GLU A 30 -13.85 -12.78 15.62
N LEU A 31 -14.89 -12.77 16.46
CA LEU A 31 -16.08 -11.95 16.23
C LEU A 31 -15.72 -10.47 16.13
N ILE A 32 -14.92 -9.96 17.08
CA ILE A 32 -14.43 -8.58 17.07
C ILE A 32 -13.61 -8.30 15.83
N ALA A 33 -12.65 -9.16 15.49
CA ALA A 33 -11.81 -9.02 14.30
C ALA A 33 -12.65 -8.94 13.02
N THR A 34 -13.68 -9.78 12.92
CA THR A 34 -14.61 -9.81 11.79
C THR A 34 -15.40 -8.52 11.67
N VAL A 35 -15.94 -8.01 12.79
CA VAL A 35 -16.69 -6.75 12.81
C VAL A 35 -15.79 -5.58 12.42
N ILE A 36 -14.57 -5.52 12.96
CA ILE A 36 -13.58 -4.49 12.60
C ILE A 36 -13.23 -4.58 11.10
N ALA A 37 -12.96 -5.77 10.60
CA ALA A 37 -12.63 -5.97 9.18
C ALA A 37 -13.78 -5.48 8.28
N LYS A 38 -15.03 -5.82 8.61
CA LYS A 38 -16.22 -5.32 7.89
C LYS A 38 -16.33 -3.80 7.99
N GLN A 39 -16.12 -3.22 9.16
CA GLN A 39 -16.18 -1.77 9.34
C GLN A 39 -15.10 -1.04 8.53
N LEU A 40 -13.90 -1.61 8.43
CA LEU A 40 -12.83 -1.08 7.57
C LEU A 40 -13.17 -1.20 6.08
N GLN A 41 -13.90 -2.24 5.65
CA GLN A 41 -14.40 -2.34 4.28
C GLN A 41 -15.40 -1.22 3.96
N VAL A 42 -16.34 -0.95 4.87
CA VAL A 42 -17.29 0.18 4.75
C VAL A 42 -16.54 1.51 4.68
N ALA A 43 -15.57 1.73 5.56
CA ALA A 43 -14.76 2.94 5.58
C ALA A 43 -14.00 3.12 4.25
N ARG A 44 -13.40 2.06 3.72
CA ARG A 44 -12.72 2.08 2.40
C ARG A 44 -13.68 2.40 1.27
N ALA A 45 -14.89 1.84 1.28
CA ALA A 45 -15.91 2.14 0.28
C ALA A 45 -16.28 3.64 0.25
N ALA A 46 -16.27 4.31 1.41
CA ALA A 46 -16.57 5.74 1.51
C ALA A 46 -15.41 6.67 1.10
N VAL A 47 -14.19 6.16 0.90
CA VAL A 47 -13.04 7.00 0.54
C VAL A 47 -13.19 7.54 -0.88
N LYS A 48 -13.17 8.87 -1.01
CA LYS A 48 -13.15 9.56 -2.31
C LYS A 48 -11.73 9.72 -2.84
N CYS A 49 -11.49 9.27 -4.06
CA CYS A 49 -10.21 9.39 -4.74
C CYS A 49 -9.86 10.86 -5.03
N PHE A 50 -8.70 11.32 -4.58
CA PHE A 50 -8.21 12.68 -4.84
C PHE A 50 -7.93 12.98 -6.33
N LYS A 51 -7.80 11.94 -7.17
CA LYS A 51 -7.52 12.10 -8.61
C LYS A 51 -8.78 12.11 -9.46
N CYS A 52 -9.58 11.03 -9.42
CA CYS A 52 -10.76 10.90 -10.28
C CYS A 52 -12.08 11.23 -9.58
N ARG A 53 -12.05 11.56 -8.28
CA ARG A 53 -13.22 11.92 -7.46
C ARG A 53 -14.27 10.81 -7.31
N GLU A 54 -13.99 9.58 -7.73
CA GLU A 54 -14.83 8.40 -7.49
C GLU A 54 -14.58 7.81 -6.09
N LEU A 55 -15.56 7.09 -5.56
CA LEU A 55 -15.47 6.43 -4.25
C LEU A 55 -14.74 5.07 -4.32
N GLY A 56 -14.48 4.49 -3.15
CA GLY A 56 -13.95 3.13 -3.00
C GLY A 56 -12.43 2.98 -3.10
N HIS A 57 -11.68 4.06 -3.36
CA HIS A 57 -10.22 3.96 -3.49
C HIS A 57 -9.48 5.28 -3.25
N ILE A 58 -8.20 5.17 -2.88
CA ILE A 58 -7.27 6.31 -2.80
C ILE A 58 -6.52 6.51 -4.12
N ARG A 59 -5.91 7.70 -4.32
CA ARG A 59 -5.14 8.07 -5.53
C ARG A 59 -4.17 6.98 -6.03
N LYS A 60 -3.47 6.28 -5.12
CA LYS A 60 -2.48 5.23 -5.45
C LYS A 60 -3.12 4.00 -6.11
N GLN A 61 -4.38 3.72 -5.81
CA GLN A 61 -5.15 2.58 -6.31
C GLN A 61 -6.09 3.00 -7.46
N CYS A 62 -6.02 4.26 -7.90
CA CYS A 62 -6.90 4.75 -8.95
C CYS A 62 -6.68 4.00 -10.26
N PRO A 63 -7.71 3.39 -10.87
CA PRO A 63 -7.57 2.68 -12.15
C PRO A 63 -7.21 3.66 -13.28
N LYS A 64 -7.75 4.89 -13.23
CA LYS A 64 -7.36 6.02 -14.09
C LYS A 64 -5.97 6.59 -13.73
N GLY A 65 -5.34 6.05 -12.69
CA GLY A 65 -3.98 6.32 -12.22
C GLY A 65 -2.89 5.71 -13.11
N GLN A 66 -3.19 4.61 -13.80
CA GLN A 66 -2.17 3.80 -14.49
C GLN A 66 -1.59 4.41 -15.79
N ARG A 67 -1.95 5.65 -16.14
CA ARG A 67 -1.32 6.36 -17.25
C ARG A 67 0.07 6.93 -16.92
N GLY A 68 0.55 6.82 -15.68
CA GLY A 68 1.80 7.43 -15.23
C GLY A 68 2.80 6.42 -14.70
N ASN A 69 3.52 5.75 -15.60
CA ASN A 69 4.88 5.20 -15.46
C ASN A 69 5.19 4.15 -16.54
N LYS A 70 4.64 4.31 -17.75
CA LYS A 70 5.22 3.62 -18.90
C LYS A 70 6.58 4.25 -19.13
N LYS A 71 7.64 3.48 -18.88
CA LYS A 71 8.98 3.83 -19.36
C LYS A 71 8.87 4.04 -20.88
N PRO A 72 9.57 5.04 -21.45
CA PRO A 72 9.59 5.19 -22.89
C PRO A 72 10.10 3.89 -23.53
N SER A 73 9.53 3.49 -24.67
CA SER A 73 10.01 2.32 -25.41
C SER A 73 11.36 2.55 -26.08
N LYS A 74 11.77 3.82 -26.21
CA LYS A 74 13.07 4.22 -26.74
C LYS A 74 14.04 4.53 -25.58
N PRO A 75 15.35 4.30 -25.76
CA PRO A 75 16.36 4.74 -24.81
C PRO A 75 16.25 6.24 -24.55
N CYS A 76 16.61 6.65 -23.33
CA CYS A 76 16.64 8.04 -22.89
C CYS A 76 17.46 8.85 -23.90
N PRO A 77 16.91 9.90 -24.54
CA PRO A 77 17.64 10.63 -25.56
C PRO A 77 18.78 11.47 -24.96
N HIS A 78 18.82 11.63 -23.63
CA HIS A 78 19.91 12.34 -22.93
C HIS A 78 21.13 11.42 -22.70
N CYS A 79 20.97 10.25 -22.05
CA CYS A 79 22.09 9.36 -21.74
C CYS A 79 22.21 8.11 -22.61
N GLN A 80 21.14 7.75 -23.32
CA GLN A 80 21.02 6.54 -24.14
C GLN A 80 21.27 5.20 -23.42
N LYS A 81 21.37 5.19 -22.08
CA LYS A 81 21.69 4.01 -21.26
C LYS A 81 20.47 3.35 -20.60
N GLY A 82 19.36 4.06 -20.47
CA GLY A 82 18.16 3.54 -19.80
C GLY A 82 16.87 4.00 -20.43
N PHE A 83 15.77 3.32 -20.10
CA PHE A 83 14.42 3.66 -20.57
C PHE A 83 13.74 4.58 -19.56
N ASN A 84 14.21 5.82 -19.50
CA ASN A 84 13.65 6.89 -18.69
C ASN A 84 13.44 8.14 -19.56
N TRP A 85 12.55 9.01 -19.11
CA TRP A 85 12.36 10.32 -19.74
C TRP A 85 13.55 11.22 -19.41
N SER A 86 13.98 12.09 -20.34
CA SER A 86 15.17 12.94 -20.17
C SER A 86 15.14 13.76 -18.88
N ASN A 87 13.99 14.29 -18.49
CA ASN A 87 13.79 15.04 -17.25
C ASN A 87 13.91 14.20 -15.96
N GLN A 88 13.98 12.88 -16.08
CA GLN A 88 14.20 11.93 -15.00
C GLN A 88 15.56 11.22 -15.13
N CYS A 89 16.39 11.62 -16.11
CA CYS A 89 17.72 11.06 -16.31
C CYS A 89 18.63 11.48 -15.15
N ARG A 90 19.18 10.49 -14.44
CA ARG A 90 20.18 10.69 -13.37
C ARG A 90 21.56 10.22 -13.78
N CYS A 91 21.74 9.83 -15.04
CA CYS A 91 23.04 9.42 -15.56
C CYS A 91 23.94 10.66 -15.69
N LYS A 92 25.21 10.53 -15.32
CA LYS A 92 26.23 11.56 -15.54
C LYS A 92 26.96 11.38 -16.87
N TYR A 93 26.88 10.18 -17.45
CA TYR A 93 27.60 9.78 -18.65
C TYR A 93 26.63 9.20 -19.69
N ASP A 94 26.95 9.39 -20.96
CA ASP A 94 26.28 8.73 -22.07
C ASP A 94 26.67 7.24 -22.20
N LYS A 95 26.15 6.57 -23.22
CA LYS A 95 26.50 5.16 -23.54
C LYS A 95 27.96 4.97 -23.96
N HIS A 96 28.67 6.03 -24.32
CA HIS A 96 30.06 6.03 -24.77
C HIS A 96 31.05 6.43 -23.67
N GLY A 97 30.56 6.80 -22.47
CA GLY A 97 31.37 7.24 -21.35
C GLY A 97 31.68 8.74 -21.34
N ASN A 98 31.12 9.52 -22.26
CA ASN A 98 31.28 10.97 -22.26
C ASN A 98 30.37 11.62 -21.21
N LEU A 99 30.85 12.70 -20.59
CA LEU A 99 30.05 13.48 -19.65
C LEU A 99 28.85 14.12 -20.38
N LEU A 100 27.68 14.00 -19.77
CA LEU A 100 26.46 14.60 -20.31
C LEU A 100 26.45 16.12 -20.11
N PRO A 101 25.90 16.88 -21.07
CA PRO A 101 25.68 18.31 -20.88
C PRO A 101 24.84 18.56 -19.63
N GLN A 102 25.32 19.42 -18.72
CA GLN A 102 24.54 19.84 -17.56
C GLN A 102 23.23 20.47 -18.04
N GLN A 103 22.10 19.86 -17.71
CA GLN A 103 20.82 20.53 -17.82
C GLN A 103 20.72 21.52 -16.66
N GLY A 104 21.13 22.76 -16.90
CA GLY A 104 20.94 23.85 -15.97
C GLY A 104 19.44 24.14 -15.80
N ASN A 105 18.88 23.71 -14.68
CA ASN A 105 17.73 24.40 -14.09
C ASN A 105 18.28 25.35 -13.03
N SER A 106 18.60 26.58 -13.44
CA SER A 106 18.81 27.69 -12.53
C SER A 106 17.47 28.08 -11.91
N LYS A 107 17.04 27.34 -10.89
CA LYS A 107 16.04 27.80 -9.93
C LYS A 107 16.58 27.60 -8.52
N GLY A 108 17.11 28.69 -7.97
CA GLY A 108 17.10 29.03 -6.54
C GLY A 108 17.88 28.12 -5.60
N GLY A 109 19.07 28.57 -5.22
CA GLY A 109 19.78 28.04 -4.06
C GLY A 109 20.94 28.96 -3.73
N THR A 110 20.65 30.06 -3.02
CA THR A 110 21.67 30.75 -2.23
C THR A 110 22.43 29.72 -1.41
N LEU A 111 23.76 29.86 -1.41
CA LEU A 111 24.71 29.18 -0.54
C LEU A 111 24.13 29.03 0.87
N GLY A 112 23.58 27.85 1.17
CA GLY A 112 23.24 27.43 2.52
C GLY A 112 24.45 26.70 3.08
N SER A 113 25.31 27.45 3.78
CA SER A 113 26.33 26.90 4.66
C SER A 113 25.72 25.79 5.53
N GLY A 114 26.41 24.65 5.62
CA GLY A 114 25.96 23.52 6.41
C GLY A 114 25.70 23.90 7.86
N ALA A 115 24.51 23.54 8.36
CA ALA A 115 24.25 23.47 9.79
C ALA A 115 24.47 22.01 10.25
N PRO A 116 25.28 21.77 11.30
CA PRO A 116 25.55 20.44 11.79
C PRO A 116 24.28 19.85 12.44
N GLN A 117 24.09 18.54 12.28
CA GLN A 117 23.07 17.79 12.99
C GLN A 117 23.42 17.77 14.48
N SER A 118 22.63 18.44 15.32
CA SER A 118 22.66 18.24 16.76
C SER A 118 21.32 17.65 17.24
N ASN A 119 21.43 16.42 17.71
CA ASN A 119 20.74 15.82 18.86
C ASN A 119 19.19 15.81 18.86
N ARG A 120 18.64 14.62 18.56
CA ARG A 120 17.35 14.20 19.09
C ARG A 120 17.53 13.69 20.52
N THR A 121 16.91 14.35 21.48
CA THR A 121 16.78 13.91 22.87
C THR A 121 15.86 12.67 22.93
N PRO A 122 16.18 11.63 23.73
CA PRO A 122 15.30 10.48 23.89
C PRO A 122 14.03 10.85 24.67
N LEU A 123 12.88 10.38 24.18
CA LEU A 123 11.61 10.43 24.92
C LEU A 123 11.73 9.52 26.15
N ASN A 124 11.52 10.11 27.31
CA ASN A 124 11.57 9.45 28.62
C ASN A 124 10.39 8.47 28.76
N LEU A 125 10.69 7.28 29.25
CA LEU A 125 9.77 6.20 29.58
C LEU A 125 9.13 6.50 30.94
N THR A 126 7.86 6.89 30.97
CA THR A 126 7.07 6.90 32.21
C THR A 126 6.21 5.66 32.25
N HIS A 127 6.62 4.70 33.09
CA HIS A 127 5.81 3.57 33.54
C HIS A 127 5.00 4.03 34.77
N ILE A 128 3.70 3.77 34.77
CA ILE A 128 2.88 3.56 35.96
C ILE A 128 2.14 2.26 35.73
#